data_AF-A0A166RRC5-F1
#
_entry.id   AF-A0A166RRC5-F1
#
_cell.length_a   1.000
_cell.length_b   1.000
_cell.length_c   1.000
_cell.angle_alpha   90.00
_cell.angle_beta   90.00
_cell.angle_gamma   90.00
#
_symmetry.space_group_name_H-M   'P 1'
#
loop_
_entity.id
_entity.type
_entity.pdbx_description
1 polymer ?
#
loop_
_entity_poly.entity_id
_entity_poly.type
_entity_poly.pdbx_seq_one_letter_code
_entity_poly.pdbx_strand_id
1 'polypeptide(L)'
;ANTLRAKSVRTTVYETDPVRAVEVMSHGFAVKWSKSEALGRADVIVCATGNRALEGEDFTYLRPGSYVASVTSSDDELNLVSLRGTYRVDQLSPHLSRMTSWNHHFYLLNDGNAVNFVHGAAVGPFIFLVQGEILAALALLSSGQAMEPGLHEVGNQEREIIARSWLRCFNEE
;
A
#
# COMPACT_ATOMS: atom_id res chain seq x y z
N ALA A 1 9.03 0.38 -0.51
CA ALA A 1 10.39 0.05 -0.98
C ALA A 1 11.49 0.82 -0.24
N ASN A 2 11.47 2.17 -0.21
CA ASN A 2 12.50 2.97 0.46
C ASN A 2 12.73 2.61 1.95
N THR A 3 11.65 2.46 2.73
CA THR A 3 11.75 2.07 4.16
C THR A 3 12.42 0.71 4.36
N LEU A 4 12.16 -0.25 3.48
CA LEU A 4 12.79 -1.57 3.52
C LEU A 4 14.29 -1.48 3.18
N ARG A 5 14.64 -0.71 2.16
CA ARG A 5 16.04 -0.43 1.79
C ARG A 5 16.81 0.26 2.92
N ALA A 6 16.20 1.24 3.60
CA ALA A 6 16.81 1.91 4.76
C ALA A 6 17.12 0.94 5.91
N LYS A 7 16.38 -0.17 6.00
CA LYS A 7 16.62 -1.27 6.95
C LYS A 7 17.50 -2.38 6.37
N SER A 8 18.19 -2.13 5.26
CA SER A 8 19.04 -3.11 4.55
C SER A 8 18.31 -4.38 4.10
N VAL A 9 16.98 -4.29 3.91
CA VAL A 9 16.19 -5.40 3.37
C VAL A 9 16.31 -5.39 1.84
N ARG A 10 16.79 -6.51 1.28
CA ARG A 10 16.83 -6.71 -0.17
C ARG A 10 15.41 -6.64 -0.74
N THR A 11 15.14 -5.61 -1.52
CA THR A 11 13.80 -5.32 -2.03
C THR A 11 13.80 -5.47 -3.55
N THR A 12 12.87 -6.29 -4.04
CA THR A 12 12.56 -6.44 -5.46
C THR A 12 11.16 -5.88 -5.69
N VAL A 13 10.96 -5.17 -6.79
CA VAL A 13 9.66 -4.63 -7.21
C VAL A 13 9.17 -5.40 -8.42
N TYR A 14 7.87 -5.68 -8.44
CA TYR A 14 7.14 -6.12 -9.62
C TYR A 14 6.21 -4.98 -10.02
N GLU A 15 6.25 -4.57 -11.28
CA GLU A 15 5.45 -3.47 -11.81
C GLU A 15 5.06 -3.79 -13.25
N THR A 16 3.79 -3.58 -13.57
CA THR A 16 3.22 -3.83 -14.89
C THR A 16 3.37 -2.64 -15.83
N ASP A 17 3.42 -1.42 -15.28
CA ASP A 17 3.66 -0.22 -16.05
C ASP A 17 5.16 -0.08 -16.37
N PRO A 18 5.57 -0.12 -17.65
CA PRO A 18 6.98 -0.07 -18.03
C PRO A 18 7.65 1.26 -17.66
N VAL A 19 6.92 2.38 -17.63
CA VAL A 19 7.47 3.69 -17.24
C VAL A 19 7.81 3.68 -15.75
N ARG A 20 6.87 3.23 -14.91
CA ARG A 20 7.10 3.10 -13.47
C ARG A 20 8.18 2.06 -13.15
N ALA A 21 8.25 0.97 -13.90
CA ALA A 21 9.31 -0.02 -13.76
C ALA A 21 10.70 0.58 -13.98
N VAL A 22 10.89 1.37 -15.05
CA VAL A 22 12.15 2.06 -15.33
C VAL A 22 12.47 3.12 -14.27
N GLU A 23 11.46 3.84 -13.77
CA GLU A 23 11.63 4.79 -12.66
C GLU A 23 12.09 4.10 -11.37
N VAL A 24 11.52 2.94 -11.05
CA VAL A 24 11.94 2.13 -9.90
C VAL A 24 13.40 1.68 -10.05
N MET A 25 13.81 1.29 -11.26
CA MET A 25 15.20 0.93 -11.55
C MET A 25 16.14 2.13 -11.45
N SER A 26 15.73 3.33 -11.89
CA SER A 26 16.54 4.55 -11.78
C SER A 26 16.78 4.93 -10.32
N HIS A 27 15.83 4.61 -9.43
CA HIS A 27 15.97 4.72 -7.99
C HIS A 27 16.81 3.59 -7.34
N GLY A 28 17.37 2.67 -8.12
CA GLY A 28 18.30 1.63 -7.65
C GLY A 28 17.63 0.38 -7.07
N PHE A 29 16.35 0.14 -7.37
CA PHE A 29 15.67 -1.10 -6.98
C PHE A 29 15.75 -2.15 -8.08
N ALA A 30 15.85 -3.43 -7.67
CA ALA A 30 15.72 -4.53 -8.61
C ALA A 30 14.26 -4.65 -9.06
N VAL A 31 14.03 -4.77 -10.37
CA VAL A 31 12.70 -5.04 -10.94
C VAL A 31 12.68 -6.43 -11.56
N LYS A 32 11.59 -7.17 -11.33
CA LYS A 32 11.34 -8.47 -11.96
C LYS A 32 10.16 -8.35 -12.92
N TRP A 33 10.33 -8.88 -14.13
CA TRP A 33 9.28 -8.93 -15.15
C TRP A 33 8.33 -10.12 -14.98
N SER A 34 8.82 -11.22 -14.38
CA SER A 34 7.99 -12.37 -14.06
C SER A 34 7.46 -12.26 -12.63
N LYS A 35 6.13 -12.13 -12.50
CA LYS A 35 5.45 -12.12 -11.21
C LYS A 35 5.70 -13.42 -10.43
N SER A 36 5.55 -14.56 -11.08
CA SER A 36 5.76 -15.87 -10.47
C SER A 36 7.20 -16.07 -9.98
N GLU A 37 8.21 -15.61 -10.74
CA GLU A 37 9.61 -15.65 -10.28
C GLU A 37 9.84 -14.76 -9.06
N ALA A 38 9.22 -13.57 -9.03
CA ALA A 38 9.31 -12.66 -7.89
C ALA A 38 8.67 -13.28 -6.63
N LEU A 39 7.47 -13.84 -6.77
CA LEU A 39 6.72 -14.48 -5.68
C LEU A 39 7.45 -15.72 -5.12
N GLY A 40 8.00 -16.57 -5.99
CA GLY A 40 8.68 -17.79 -5.57
C GLY A 40 10.00 -17.57 -4.83
N ARG A 41 10.55 -16.34 -4.84
CA ARG A 41 11.80 -15.99 -4.16
C ARG A 41 11.59 -15.12 -2.92
N ALA A 42 10.41 -14.53 -2.74
CA ALA A 42 10.15 -13.57 -1.68
C ALA A 42 9.77 -14.26 -0.37
N ASP A 43 10.39 -13.84 0.73
CA ASP A 43 10.01 -14.25 2.08
C ASP A 43 8.88 -13.36 2.64
N VAL A 44 8.82 -12.10 2.19
CA VAL A 44 7.78 -11.12 2.55
C VAL A 44 7.31 -10.42 1.28
N ILE A 45 6.00 -10.42 1.06
CA ILE A 45 5.31 -9.82 -0.06
C ILE A 45 4.45 -8.67 0.48
N VAL A 46 4.64 -7.48 -0.09
CA VAL A 46 3.86 -6.29 0.24
C VAL A 46 3.14 -5.82 -1.02
N CYS A 47 1.82 -5.97 -1.03
CA CYS A 47 0.94 -5.52 -2.12
C CYS A 47 0.56 -4.06 -1.91
N ALA A 48 0.83 -3.23 -2.92
CA ALA A 48 0.74 -1.78 -2.85
C ALA A 48 0.23 -1.15 -4.16
N THR A 49 -0.58 -1.88 -4.93
CA THR A 49 -1.00 -1.48 -6.29
C THR A 49 -2.28 -0.64 -6.30
N GLY A 50 -3.11 -0.76 -5.27
CA GLY A 50 -4.45 -0.16 -5.21
C GLY A 50 -5.44 -0.88 -6.13
N ASN A 51 -5.15 -2.12 -6.48
CA ASN A 51 -5.85 -2.97 -7.44
C ASN A 51 -5.47 -4.44 -7.17
N ARG A 52 -5.97 -5.39 -7.98
CA ARG A 52 -5.80 -6.85 -7.82
C ARG A 52 -4.35 -7.32 -7.96
N ALA A 53 -3.57 -7.16 -6.89
CA ALA A 53 -2.16 -7.50 -6.86
C ALA A 53 -1.89 -9.01 -6.81
N LEU A 54 -2.74 -9.80 -6.15
CA LEU A 54 -2.65 -11.27 -6.15
C LEU A 54 -4.02 -11.90 -6.39
N GLU A 55 -4.10 -12.78 -7.39
CA GLU A 55 -5.32 -13.48 -7.77
C GLU A 55 -5.06 -14.92 -8.23
N GLY A 56 -6.04 -15.80 -8.01
CA GLY A 56 -6.06 -17.15 -8.57
C GLY A 56 -4.77 -17.94 -8.30
N GLU A 57 -4.05 -18.28 -9.37
CA GLU A 57 -2.83 -19.08 -9.33
C GLU A 57 -1.63 -18.36 -8.71
N ASP A 58 -1.66 -17.02 -8.57
CA ASP A 58 -0.56 -16.25 -7.97
C ASP A 58 -0.17 -16.79 -6.58
N PHE A 59 -1.17 -17.16 -5.79
CA PHE A 59 -0.97 -17.70 -4.43
C PHE A 59 -0.23 -19.03 -4.43
N THR A 60 -0.24 -19.78 -5.54
CA THR A 60 0.49 -21.05 -5.68
C THR A 60 1.98 -20.83 -6.00
N TYR A 61 2.34 -19.65 -6.52
CA TYR A 61 3.73 -19.27 -6.77
C TYR A 61 4.43 -18.69 -5.55
N LEU A 62 3.70 -18.42 -4.47
CA LEU A 62 4.29 -17.96 -3.22
C LEU A 62 5.30 -18.99 -2.72
N ARG A 63 6.40 -18.51 -2.16
CA ARG A 63 7.34 -19.37 -1.45
C ARG A 63 6.63 -19.96 -0.21
N PRO A 64 6.74 -21.29 0.06
CA PRO A 64 6.21 -21.86 1.28
C PRO A 64 6.76 -21.15 2.52
N GLY A 65 5.87 -20.77 3.43
CA GLY A 65 6.19 -20.03 4.65
C GLY A 65 6.39 -18.53 4.48
N SER A 66 6.14 -17.97 3.29
CA SER A 66 6.19 -16.52 3.06
C SER A 66 5.08 -15.77 3.78
N TYR A 67 5.28 -14.47 3.97
CA TYR A 67 4.32 -13.55 4.57
C TYR A 67 3.73 -12.63 3.49
N VAL A 68 2.42 -12.47 3.49
CA VAL A 68 1.67 -11.61 2.55
C VAL A 68 0.96 -10.51 3.32
N ALA A 69 1.22 -9.27 2.95
CA ALA A 69 0.56 -8.09 3.52
C ALA A 69 0.06 -7.16 2.41
N SER A 70 -1.13 -6.59 2.61
CA SER A 70 -1.57 -5.41 1.86
C SER A 70 -1.22 -4.14 2.63
N VAL A 71 -0.91 -3.06 1.92
CA VAL A 71 -0.82 -1.69 2.47
C VAL A 71 -1.75 -0.72 1.74
N THR A 72 -2.77 -1.24 1.04
CA THR A 72 -3.75 -0.44 0.29
C THR A 72 -5.11 -0.56 0.94
N SER A 73 -5.93 0.48 0.75
CA SER A 73 -7.33 0.47 1.18
C SER A 73 -8.25 -0.26 0.21
N SER A 74 -7.73 -0.87 -0.86
CA SER A 74 -8.58 -1.56 -1.84
C SER A 74 -9.03 -2.89 -1.28
N ASP A 75 -10.35 -3.10 -1.21
CA ASP A 75 -10.94 -4.36 -0.76
C ASP A 75 -10.61 -5.54 -1.70
N ASP A 76 -10.14 -5.26 -2.91
CA ASP A 76 -9.80 -6.26 -3.93
C ASP A 76 -8.29 -6.43 -4.19
N GLU A 77 -7.41 -5.86 -3.35
CA GLU A 77 -5.96 -5.98 -3.52
C GLU A 77 -5.50 -7.46 -3.55
N LEU A 78 -6.14 -8.27 -2.70
CA LEU A 78 -5.92 -9.71 -2.60
C LEU A 78 -7.24 -10.43 -2.85
N ASN A 79 -7.34 -11.17 -3.95
CA ASN A 79 -8.55 -11.94 -4.25
C ASN A 79 -8.58 -13.26 -3.44
N LEU A 80 -8.84 -13.14 -2.14
CA LEU A 80 -8.90 -14.28 -1.20
C LEU A 80 -10.14 -15.16 -1.42
N VAL A 81 -11.17 -14.66 -2.11
CA VAL A 81 -12.37 -15.45 -2.44
C VAL A 81 -12.01 -16.67 -3.27
N SER A 82 -11.04 -16.52 -4.19
CA SER A 82 -10.52 -17.62 -5.01
C SER A 82 -9.87 -18.75 -4.21
N LEU A 83 -9.48 -18.50 -2.96
CA LEU A 83 -8.83 -19.47 -2.08
C LEU A 83 -9.82 -20.28 -1.23
N ARG A 84 -11.09 -19.88 -1.20
CA ARG A 84 -12.13 -20.57 -0.42
C ARG A 84 -12.29 -22.01 -0.92
N GLY A 85 -12.20 -22.98 0.00
CA GLY A 85 -12.26 -24.41 -0.31
C GLY A 85 -10.94 -25.04 -0.74
N THR A 86 -9.94 -24.24 -1.14
CA THR A 86 -8.60 -24.72 -1.50
C THR A 86 -7.62 -24.58 -0.34
N TYR A 87 -7.72 -23.49 0.42
CA TYR A 87 -6.89 -23.24 1.60
C TYR A 87 -7.71 -23.29 2.88
N ARG A 88 -7.18 -23.99 3.90
CA ARG A 88 -7.64 -23.90 5.28
C ARG A 88 -7.00 -22.69 5.95
N VAL A 89 -7.79 -21.94 6.71
CA VAL A 89 -7.33 -20.78 7.50
C VAL A 89 -7.20 -21.20 8.96
N ASP A 90 -5.99 -21.08 9.51
CA ASP A 90 -5.71 -21.25 10.93
C ASP A 90 -5.35 -19.87 11.52
N GLN A 91 -6.20 -19.28 12.37
CA GLN A 91 -5.89 -18.01 13.05
C GLN A 91 -4.79 -18.22 14.10
N LEU A 92 -3.67 -17.51 13.99
CA LEU A 92 -2.53 -17.63 14.92
C LEU A 92 -2.49 -16.48 15.94
N SER A 93 -2.93 -15.29 15.53
CA SER A 93 -3.08 -14.11 16.38
C SER A 93 -4.14 -13.17 15.79
N PRO A 94 -4.54 -12.08 16.46
CA PRO A 94 -5.57 -11.16 15.94
C PRO A 94 -5.31 -10.62 14.53
N HIS A 95 -4.04 -10.49 14.11
CA HIS A 95 -3.66 -9.95 12.80
C HIS A 95 -2.77 -10.90 12.00
N LEU A 96 -2.77 -12.20 12.32
CA LEU A 96 -1.97 -13.19 11.63
C LEU A 96 -2.72 -14.50 11.46
N SER A 97 -2.87 -14.92 10.21
CA SER A 97 -3.58 -16.12 9.81
C SER A 97 -2.64 -16.98 8.96
N ARG A 98 -2.57 -18.28 9.22
CA ARG A 98 -1.85 -19.22 8.35
C ARG A 98 -2.81 -19.83 7.35
N MET A 99 -2.53 -19.67 6.08
CA MET A 99 -3.27 -20.30 4.98
C MET A 99 -2.52 -21.57 4.56
N THR A 100 -3.17 -22.73 4.63
CA THR A 100 -2.56 -24.04 4.32
C THR A 100 -3.35 -24.79 3.26
N SER A 101 -2.68 -25.34 2.24
CA SER A 101 -3.26 -26.23 1.24
C SER A 101 -2.28 -27.35 0.91
N TRP A 102 -2.67 -28.62 1.08
CA TRP A 102 -1.82 -29.80 0.84
C TRP A 102 -0.39 -29.62 1.40
N ASN A 103 0.60 -29.40 0.52
CA ASN A 103 2.02 -29.23 0.87
C ASN A 103 2.52 -27.77 0.75
N HIS A 104 1.60 -26.81 0.68
CA HIS A 104 1.89 -25.39 0.58
C HIS A 104 1.24 -24.61 1.73
N HIS A 105 1.93 -23.59 2.23
CA HIS A 105 1.37 -22.67 3.21
C HIS A 105 2.03 -21.30 3.11
N PHE A 106 1.31 -20.28 3.54
CA PHE A 106 1.83 -18.93 3.72
C PHE A 106 1.09 -18.25 4.88
N TYR A 107 1.61 -17.11 5.31
CA TYR A 107 1.05 -16.31 6.38
C TYR A 107 0.41 -15.05 5.81
N LEU A 108 -0.85 -14.82 6.14
CA LEU A 108 -1.61 -13.65 5.75
C LEU A 108 -1.70 -12.69 6.93
N LEU A 109 -1.26 -11.45 6.72
CA LEU A 109 -1.38 -10.40 7.72
C LEU A 109 -2.74 -9.72 7.63
N ASN A 110 -3.32 -9.42 8.79
CA ASN A 110 -4.54 -8.63 8.98
C ASN A 110 -5.71 -9.07 8.07
N ASP A 111 -5.84 -10.37 7.85
CA ASP A 111 -6.85 -10.99 6.97
C ASP A 111 -6.88 -10.40 5.55
N GLY A 112 -5.74 -9.89 5.08
CA GLY A 112 -5.56 -9.27 3.78
C GLY A 112 -5.85 -7.77 3.73
N ASN A 113 -6.35 -7.17 4.82
CA ASN A 113 -6.55 -5.74 4.92
C ASN A 113 -5.23 -4.99 5.12
N ALA A 114 -5.24 -3.68 4.88
CA ALA A 114 -4.09 -2.80 5.05
C ALA A 114 -3.44 -2.95 6.46
N VAL A 115 -2.23 -3.51 6.50
CA VAL A 115 -1.52 -3.82 7.74
C VAL A 115 -1.05 -2.57 8.49
N ASN A 116 -0.88 -1.46 7.79
CA ASN A 116 -0.48 -0.18 8.38
C ASN A 116 -1.53 0.38 9.36
N PHE A 117 -2.79 -0.02 9.27
CA PHE A 117 -3.83 0.43 10.21
C PHE A 117 -3.81 -0.30 11.55
N VAL A 118 -3.18 -1.47 11.65
CA VAL A 118 -3.06 -2.22 12.91
C VAL A 118 -2.41 -1.38 14.01
N HIS A 119 -1.50 -0.48 13.64
CA HIS A 119 -0.77 0.40 14.56
C HIS A 119 -1.07 1.89 14.34
N GLY A 120 -2.28 2.23 13.86
CA GLY A 120 -2.74 3.62 13.79
C GLY A 120 -2.25 4.43 12.59
N ALA A 121 -1.94 3.77 11.46
CA ALA A 121 -1.42 4.36 10.23
C ALA A 121 -0.06 5.09 10.39
N ALA A 122 0.95 4.61 9.68
CA ALA A 122 2.32 5.13 9.77
C ALA A 122 2.53 6.43 8.96
N VAL A 123 1.67 7.45 9.16
CA VAL A 123 1.76 8.76 8.49
C VAL A 123 2.24 9.86 9.44
N GLY A 124 2.08 9.67 10.76
CA GLY A 124 2.50 10.63 11.77
C GLY A 124 1.81 11.99 11.63
N PRO A 125 2.42 13.10 12.09
CA PRO A 125 1.81 14.44 12.03
C PRO A 125 1.58 14.93 10.60
N PHE A 126 2.18 14.32 9.57
CA PHE A 126 1.93 14.69 8.18
C PHE A 126 0.48 14.46 7.74
N ILE A 127 -0.30 13.65 8.47
CA ILE A 127 -1.74 13.50 8.23
C ILE A 127 -2.50 14.84 8.31
N PHE A 128 -2.01 15.80 9.10
CA PHE A 128 -2.62 17.12 9.24
C PHE A 128 -2.52 17.96 7.96
N LEU A 129 -1.56 17.69 7.07
CA LEU A 129 -1.51 18.34 5.75
C LEU A 129 -2.72 17.96 4.90
N VAL A 130 -3.07 16.67 4.89
CA VAL A 130 -4.26 16.16 4.18
C VAL A 130 -5.54 16.77 4.78
N GLN A 131 -5.65 16.81 6.10
CA GLN A 131 -6.79 17.44 6.77
C GLN A 131 -6.88 18.95 6.47
N GLY A 132 -5.74 19.63 6.38
CA GLY A 132 -5.67 21.03 5.95
C GLY A 132 -6.21 21.23 4.52
N GLU A 133 -5.84 20.36 3.57
CA GLU A 133 -6.36 20.44 2.20
C GLU A 133 -7.86 20.13 2.13
N ILE A 134 -8.37 19.21 2.96
CA ILE A 134 -9.82 18.98 3.08
C ILE A 134 -10.54 20.27 3.54
N LEU A 135 -10.00 20.97 4.53
CA LEU A 135 -10.58 22.23 5.00
C LEU A 135 -10.53 23.33 3.93
N ALA A 136 -9.42 23.43 3.18
CA ALA A 136 -9.30 24.39 2.08
C ALA A 136 -10.29 24.07 0.94
N ALA A 137 -10.47 22.80 0.60
CA ALA A 137 -11.47 22.37 -0.38
C ALA A 137 -12.90 22.70 0.07
N LEU A 138 -13.23 22.49 1.36
CA LEU A 138 -14.52 22.87 1.92
C LEU A 138 -14.76 24.39 1.86
N ALA A 139 -13.72 25.19 2.13
CA ALA A 139 -13.79 26.64 2.00
C ALA A 139 -14.04 27.07 0.55
N LEU A 140 -13.36 26.44 -0.42
CA LEU A 140 -13.56 26.69 -1.85
C LEU A 140 -15.01 26.36 -2.27
N LEU A 141 -15.53 25.20 -1.86
CA LEU A 141 -16.92 24.82 -2.12
C LEU A 141 -17.94 25.78 -1.50
N SER A 142 -17.60 26.37 -0.35
CA SER A 142 -18.48 27.30 0.38
C SER A 142 -18.32 28.77 -0.06
N SER A 143 -17.36 29.07 -0.94
CA SER A 143 -17.01 30.45 -1.34
C SER A 143 -18.08 31.15 -2.18
N GLY A 144 -19.03 30.39 -2.74
CA GLY A 144 -20.02 30.90 -3.70
C GLY A 144 -19.43 31.19 -5.08
N GLN A 145 -18.15 30.86 -5.31
CA GLN A 145 -17.53 30.96 -6.63
C GLN A 145 -18.13 29.93 -7.58
N ALA A 146 -18.53 30.37 -8.78
CA ALA A 146 -18.98 29.46 -9.83
C ALA A 146 -17.79 28.59 -10.29
N MET A 147 -17.96 27.27 -10.20
CA MET A 147 -16.98 26.30 -10.64
C MET A 147 -17.61 25.43 -11.73
N GLU A 148 -16.89 25.24 -12.83
CA GLU A 148 -17.33 24.32 -13.88
C GLU A 148 -17.42 22.89 -13.33
N PRO A 149 -18.36 22.05 -13.80
CA PRO A 149 -18.38 20.65 -13.42
C PRO A 149 -17.06 19.95 -13.76
N GLY A 150 -16.42 19.31 -12.78
CA GLY A 150 -15.15 18.62 -13.02
C GLY A 150 -14.33 18.39 -11.75
N LEU A 151 -13.12 17.87 -11.95
CA LEU A 151 -12.12 17.74 -10.88
C LEU A 151 -11.40 19.08 -10.71
N HIS A 152 -11.35 19.56 -9.47
CA HIS A 152 -10.66 20.80 -9.11
C HIS A 152 -9.63 20.50 -8.03
N GLU A 153 -8.49 21.16 -8.12
CA GLU A 153 -7.46 21.11 -7.10
C GLU A 153 -7.48 22.34 -6.22
N VAL A 154 -7.05 22.17 -4.97
CA VAL A 154 -6.73 23.28 -4.08
C VAL A 154 -5.57 24.08 -4.67
N GLY A 155 -5.68 25.40 -4.66
CA GLY A 155 -4.67 26.30 -5.21
C GLY A 155 -3.33 26.23 -4.48
N ASN A 156 -2.27 26.63 -5.17
CA ASN A 156 -0.92 26.64 -4.59
C ASN A 156 -0.81 27.56 -3.37
N GLN A 157 -1.57 28.66 -3.34
CA GLN A 157 -1.56 29.60 -2.20
C GLN A 157 -2.11 28.95 -0.93
N GLU A 158 -3.23 28.24 -1.02
CA GLU A 158 -3.82 27.51 0.09
C GLU A 158 -2.90 26.38 0.56
N ARG A 159 -2.31 25.61 -0.36
CA ARG A 159 -1.31 24.58 -0.04
C ARG A 159 -0.10 25.16 0.71
N GLU A 160 0.36 26.36 0.33
CA GLU A 160 1.46 27.04 1.00
C GLU A 160 1.09 27.51 2.42
N ILE A 161 -0.15 27.98 2.63
CA ILE A 161 -0.67 28.35 3.95
C ILE A 161 -0.75 27.12 4.87
N ILE A 162 -1.25 26.00 4.35
CA ILE A 162 -1.33 24.72 5.08
C ILE A 162 0.07 24.26 5.48
N ALA A 163 1.02 24.25 4.53
CA ALA A 163 2.40 23.86 4.79
C ALA A 163 3.08 24.75 5.84
N ARG A 164 2.91 26.07 5.76
CA ARG A 164 3.42 27.02 6.78
C ARG A 164 2.82 26.75 8.16
N SER A 165 1.51 26.50 8.22
CA SER A 165 0.83 26.20 9.48
C SER A 165 1.36 24.91 10.11
N TRP A 166 1.60 23.90 9.29
CA TRP A 166 2.21 22.65 9.74
C TRP A 166 3.63 22.86 10.27
N LEU A 167 4.49 23.59 9.54
CA LEU A 167 5.85 23.90 9.96
C LEU A 167 5.87 24.62 11.30
N ARG A 168 4.99 25.61 11.49
CA ARG A 168 4.88 26.33 12.76
C ARG A 168 4.52 25.40 13.93
N CYS A 169 3.65 24.42 13.71
CA CYS A 169 3.20 23.52 14.77
C CYS A 169 4.16 22.36 15.08
N PHE A 170 4.90 21.87 14.09
CA PHE A 170 5.64 20.61 14.18
C PHE A 170 7.15 20.72 13.89
N ASN A 171 7.64 21.89 13.49
CA ASN A 171 9.04 22.12 13.12
C ASN A 171 9.68 23.31 13.86
N GLU A 172 8.93 24.05 14.68
CA GLU A 172 9.52 25.02 15.62
C GLU A 172 9.92 24.26 16.89
N GLU A 173 11.19 24.39 17.30
CA GLU A 173 11.77 23.78 18.52
C GLU A 173 11.06 24.21 19.81
#